data_AF-A0AAN6J242-F1
#
_entry.id   AF-A0AAN6J242-F1
#
_cell.length_a   1.000
_cell.length_b   1.000
_cell.length_c   1.000
_cell.angle_alpha   90.00
_cell.angle_beta   90.00
_cell.angle_gamma   90.00
#
_symmetry.space_group_name_H-M   'P 1'
#
loop_
_entity.id
_entity.type
_entity.pdbx_description
1 polymer ?
#
loop_
_entity_poly.entity_id
_entity_poly.type
_entity_poly.pdbx_seq_one_letter_code
_entity_poly.pdbx_strand_id
1 'polypeptide(L)'
;MYRLRTADKGRPLIISDKVVHEYADINIDTLHKKNLLSLGEDRYLTTLMTKHFPAMSYKFVPDAYALTEAPSEWSVLLSQRRRWINSTIHNLAELVLLKDLCGFCCFSMRFVVFIDLFGTVILPATFCYLVYLIVRVATHTGQFPLISVILIAAVYGLQAIIFIVKRQWQHIGWMIIYLLAYPIWSFVLPIYSFWKQDDFSWGNTRVVIGEKGMKKVVASDDEPFNPRSIPLQRWDDYATQHNLPGRRGLAQEKDMYFAQDGMLAPQGTGTGYEMDDMHSTYSSVKPASTILTGFLMGQPQQQYRPPMGSPSPYAGLNNNRASTFSHASA
;
A
#
# COMPACT_ATOMS: atom_id res chain seq x y z
N MET A 1 -7.99 -5.59 -7.09
CA MET A 1 -7.37 -4.76 -8.17
C MET A 1 -8.36 -3.65 -8.52
N TYR A 2 -8.01 -2.38 -8.30
CA TYR A 2 -8.93 -1.26 -8.51
C TYR A 2 -9.05 -0.94 -10.00
N ARG A 3 -10.13 -1.39 -10.64
CA ARG A 3 -10.59 -0.79 -11.90
C ARG A 3 -11.83 0.02 -11.59
N LEU A 4 -11.61 1.22 -11.05
CA LEU A 4 -12.68 2.19 -10.79
C LEU A 4 -13.02 2.87 -12.12
N ARG A 5 -14.12 2.44 -12.75
CA ARG A 5 -14.72 3.11 -13.90
C ARG A 5 -15.90 3.96 -13.42
N THR A 6 -16.15 5.09 -14.07
CA THR A 6 -17.35 5.88 -13.78
C THR A 6 -18.62 5.13 -14.17
N ALA A 7 -19.69 5.30 -13.40
CA ALA A 7 -20.98 4.63 -13.63
C ALA A 7 -21.69 5.10 -14.91
N ASP A 8 -21.43 6.34 -15.35
CA ASP A 8 -22.09 6.97 -16.50
C ASP A 8 -21.57 6.44 -17.85
N LYS A 9 -20.25 6.46 -18.04
CA LYS A 9 -19.59 6.25 -19.34
C LYS A 9 -18.46 5.22 -19.27
N GLY A 10 -18.30 4.53 -18.15
CA GLY A 10 -17.24 3.54 -17.96
C GLY A 10 -15.84 4.14 -18.04
N ARG A 11 -15.68 5.45 -17.79
CA ARG A 11 -14.39 6.13 -17.94
C ARG A 11 -13.45 5.68 -16.82
N PRO A 12 -12.21 5.27 -17.13
CA PRO A 12 -11.29 4.80 -16.12
C PRO A 12 -10.75 5.98 -15.29
N LEU A 13 -10.74 5.83 -13.96
CA LEU A 13 -10.43 6.92 -13.05
C LEU A 13 -8.94 7.07 -12.74
N ILE A 14 -8.26 5.95 -12.51
CA ILE A 14 -6.82 5.93 -12.18
C ILE A 14 -5.97 6.50 -13.32
N ILE A 15 -6.32 6.19 -14.58
CA ILE A 15 -5.60 6.68 -15.76
C ILE A 15 -6.23 7.95 -16.34
N SER A 16 -7.01 8.70 -15.55
CA SER A 16 -7.54 9.98 -16.02
C SER A 16 -6.41 10.97 -16.24
N ASP A 17 -6.52 11.80 -17.29
CA ASP A 17 -5.46 12.74 -17.68
C ASP A 17 -5.04 13.66 -16.54
N LYS A 18 -6.00 14.06 -15.68
CA LYS A 18 -5.74 14.90 -14.50
C LYS A 18 -4.82 14.22 -13.49
N VAL A 19 -5.12 12.97 -13.15
CA VAL A 19 -4.32 12.18 -12.21
C VAL A 19 -2.95 11.88 -12.81
N VAL A 20 -2.91 11.44 -14.06
CA VAL A 20 -1.65 11.11 -14.75
C VAL A 20 -0.73 12.33 -14.84
N HIS A 21 -1.27 13.51 -15.16
CA HIS A 21 -0.46 14.71 -15.30
C HIS A 21 0.23 15.14 -13.99
N GLU A 22 -0.45 15.04 -12.85
CA GLU A 22 0.15 15.36 -11.54
C GLU A 22 1.02 14.23 -11.01
N TYR A 23 0.69 12.98 -11.33
CA TYR A 23 1.40 11.80 -10.84
C TYR A 23 2.68 11.47 -11.63
N ALA A 24 2.73 11.87 -12.91
CA ALA A 24 3.87 11.61 -13.80
C ALA A 24 4.96 12.70 -13.74
N ASP A 25 5.02 13.49 -12.66
CA ASP A 25 6.08 14.48 -12.48
C ASP A 25 7.42 13.79 -12.21
N ILE A 26 8.30 13.81 -13.22
CA ILE A 26 9.64 13.23 -13.15
C ILE A 26 10.61 14.21 -12.46
N ASN A 27 10.29 15.52 -12.44
CA ASN A 27 11.19 16.51 -11.88
C ASN A 27 10.91 16.75 -10.39
N ILE A 28 11.59 15.95 -9.56
CA ILE A 28 11.35 15.86 -8.13
C ILE A 28 12.40 16.66 -7.34
N ASP A 29 12.43 17.97 -7.55
CA ASP A 29 13.47 18.86 -6.99
C ASP A 29 13.34 19.13 -5.48
N THR A 30 12.15 18.97 -4.92
CA THR A 30 11.89 19.33 -3.51
C THR A 30 11.81 18.12 -2.60
N LEU A 31 12.19 18.30 -1.33
CA LEU A 31 12.03 17.27 -0.29
C LEU A 31 10.58 16.77 -0.21
N HIS A 32 9.62 17.68 -0.34
CA HIS A 32 8.21 17.35 -0.32
C HIS A 32 7.80 16.46 -1.50
N LYS A 33 8.16 16.85 -2.73
CA LYS A 33 7.87 16.02 -3.91
C LYS A 33 8.55 14.66 -3.83
N LYS A 34 9.80 14.57 -3.34
CA LYS A 34 10.51 13.28 -3.18
C LYS A 34 9.82 12.35 -2.19
N ASN A 35 9.32 12.90 -1.09
CA ASN A 35 8.56 12.12 -0.12
C ASN A 35 7.20 11.64 -0.67
N LEU A 36 6.54 12.44 -1.50
CA LEU A 36 5.29 12.06 -2.14
C LEU A 36 5.47 11.03 -3.26
N LEU A 37 6.33 11.31 -4.24
CA LEU A 37 6.42 10.56 -5.50
C LEU A 37 7.38 9.37 -5.43
N SER A 38 8.44 9.42 -4.60
CA SER A 38 9.44 8.35 -4.53
C SER A 38 9.28 7.44 -3.31
N LEU A 39 8.73 7.95 -2.21
CA LEU A 39 8.64 7.22 -0.94
C LEU A 39 7.21 6.80 -0.57
N GLY A 40 6.19 7.55 -1.02
CA GLY A 40 4.79 7.32 -0.66
C GLY A 40 3.84 7.47 -1.83
N GLU A 41 4.21 6.98 -3.01
CA GLU A 41 3.44 7.17 -4.24
C GLU A 41 2.02 6.60 -4.08
N ASP A 42 1.89 5.45 -3.41
CA ASP A 42 0.62 4.82 -3.10
C ASP A 42 -0.34 5.77 -2.34
N ARG A 43 0.19 6.51 -1.37
CA ARG A 43 -0.58 7.46 -0.56
C ARG A 43 -0.89 8.72 -1.35
N TYR A 44 0.08 9.19 -2.12
CA TYR A 44 -0.12 10.39 -2.93
C TYR A 44 -1.16 10.15 -4.02
N LEU A 45 -1.20 8.96 -4.62
CA LEU A 45 -2.22 8.57 -5.58
C LEU A 45 -3.63 8.70 -5.00
N THR A 46 -3.87 8.23 -3.76
CA THR A 46 -5.20 8.38 -3.13
C THR A 46 -5.51 9.84 -2.81
N THR A 47 -4.51 10.65 -2.47
CA THR A 47 -4.70 12.10 -2.32
C THR A 47 -5.14 12.75 -3.64
N LEU A 48 -4.47 12.45 -4.76
CA LEU A 48 -4.84 12.93 -6.10
C LEU A 48 -6.23 12.47 -6.53
N MET A 49 -6.55 11.20 -6.27
CA MET A 49 -7.87 10.66 -6.57
C MET A 49 -8.96 11.39 -5.78
N THR A 50 -8.71 11.72 -4.51
CA THR A 50 -9.65 12.51 -3.69
C THR A 50 -9.80 13.94 -4.22
N LYS A 51 -8.69 14.55 -4.63
CA LYS A 51 -8.64 15.90 -5.20
C LYS A 51 -9.43 16.03 -6.51
N HIS A 52 -9.26 15.07 -7.43
CA HIS A 52 -9.89 15.15 -8.75
C HIS A 52 -11.28 14.54 -8.81
N PHE A 53 -11.64 13.69 -7.84
CA PHE A 53 -12.91 12.99 -7.78
C PHE A 53 -13.60 13.10 -6.42
N PRO A 54 -13.88 14.33 -5.93
CA PRO A 54 -14.42 14.55 -4.58
C PRO A 54 -15.83 13.98 -4.37
N ALA A 55 -16.59 13.75 -5.45
CA ALA A 55 -17.93 13.15 -5.39
C ALA A 55 -17.93 11.61 -5.26
N MET A 56 -16.76 10.97 -5.29
CA MET A 56 -16.61 9.52 -5.18
C MET A 56 -16.03 9.11 -3.83
N SER A 57 -16.30 7.87 -3.43
CA SER A 57 -15.87 7.33 -2.13
C SER A 57 -14.96 6.12 -2.31
N TYR A 58 -14.02 5.97 -1.37
CA TYR A 58 -13.23 4.76 -1.24
C TYR A 58 -14.04 3.68 -0.53
N LYS A 59 -13.92 2.44 -1.01
CA LYS A 59 -14.53 1.27 -0.39
C LYS A 59 -13.45 0.31 0.07
N PHE A 60 -13.57 -0.13 1.32
CA PHE A 60 -12.79 -1.23 1.87
C PHE A 60 -13.53 -2.54 1.61
N VAL A 61 -12.81 -3.56 1.12
CA VAL A 61 -13.34 -4.89 0.87
C VAL A 61 -12.69 -5.85 1.89
N PRO A 62 -13.42 -6.30 2.92
CA PRO A 62 -12.84 -7.11 3.99
C PRO A 62 -12.37 -8.49 3.51
N ASP A 63 -12.90 -8.98 2.39
CA ASP A 63 -12.53 -10.26 1.78
C ASP A 63 -11.22 -10.19 0.97
N ALA A 64 -10.66 -8.99 0.78
CA ALA A 64 -9.39 -8.83 0.07
C ALA A 64 -8.22 -9.19 0.99
N TYR A 65 -7.35 -10.10 0.53
CA TYR A 65 -6.16 -10.54 1.27
C TYR A 65 -4.89 -10.06 0.58
N ALA A 66 -3.92 -9.63 1.39
CA ALA A 66 -2.55 -9.35 0.97
C ALA A 66 -1.60 -10.00 1.98
N LEU A 67 -0.59 -10.72 1.49
CA LEU A 67 0.44 -11.33 2.31
C LEU A 67 1.72 -10.51 2.15
N THR A 68 2.38 -10.24 3.27
CA THR A 68 3.68 -9.55 3.28
C THR A 68 4.54 -10.14 4.38
N GLU A 69 5.85 -10.11 4.18
CA GLU A 69 6.81 -10.55 5.17
C GLU A 69 7.13 -9.40 6.13
N ALA A 70 7.11 -9.70 7.43
CA ALA A 70 7.58 -8.76 8.42
C ALA A 70 9.11 -8.62 8.33
N PRO A 71 9.68 -7.42 8.53
CA PRO A 71 11.12 -7.25 8.55
C PRO A 71 11.74 -8.10 9.66
N SER A 72 12.71 -8.94 9.29
CA SER A 72 13.47 -9.78 10.22
C SER A 72 14.64 -9.03 10.87
N GLU A 73 15.13 -7.97 10.24
CA GLU A 73 16.26 -7.18 10.70
C GLU A 73 15.85 -5.77 11.14
N TRP A 74 16.51 -5.27 12.18
CA TRP A 74 16.29 -3.93 12.73
C TRP A 74 16.59 -2.82 11.71
N SER A 75 17.64 -2.98 10.92
CA SER A 75 18.03 -2.05 9.84
C SER A 75 16.91 -1.90 8.79
N VAL A 76 16.33 -3.02 8.38
CA VAL A 76 15.22 -3.08 7.42
C VAL A 76 13.96 -2.45 8.03
N LEU A 77 13.64 -2.77 9.29
CA LEU A 77 12.51 -2.17 10.00
C LEU A 77 12.68 -0.64 10.09
N LEU A 78 13.85 -0.15 10.50
CA LEU A 78 14.14 1.28 10.57
C LEU A 78 13.96 1.97 9.22
N SER A 79 14.51 1.36 8.15
CA SER A 79 14.41 1.91 6.81
C SER A 79 12.96 1.96 6.31
N GLN A 80 12.17 0.91 6.54
CA GLN A 80 10.75 0.91 6.20
C GLN A 80 9.97 1.97 6.98
N ARG A 81 10.19 2.06 8.29
CA ARG A 81 9.46 2.99 9.15
C ARG A 81 9.83 4.44 8.88
N ARG A 82 11.09 4.73 8.57
CA ARG A 82 11.51 6.03 8.06
C ARG A 82 10.73 6.44 6.82
N ARG A 83 10.69 5.56 5.80
CA ARG A 83 9.93 5.80 4.56
C ARG A 83 8.46 6.11 4.87
N TRP A 84 7.85 5.30 5.73
CA TRP A 84 6.43 5.40 6.03
C TRP A 84 6.09 6.66 6.82
N ILE A 85 6.89 7.02 7.83
CA ILE A 85 6.65 8.20 8.66
C ILE A 85 6.85 9.47 7.82
N ASN A 86 7.97 9.56 7.09
CA ASN A 86 8.27 10.77 6.31
C ASN A 86 7.21 10.99 5.21
N SER A 87 6.89 9.97 4.42
CA SER A 87 5.83 10.09 3.39
C SER A 87 4.44 10.38 3.97
N THR A 88 4.11 9.82 5.15
CA THR A 88 2.83 10.10 5.83
C THR A 88 2.68 11.59 6.15
N ILE A 89 3.72 12.23 6.69
CA ILE A 89 3.67 13.65 7.06
C ILE A 89 3.44 14.53 5.83
N HIS A 90 4.18 14.27 4.76
CA HIS A 90 4.04 15.01 3.50
C HIS A 90 2.66 14.78 2.85
N ASN A 91 2.14 13.56 2.89
CA ASN A 91 0.82 13.25 2.33
C ASN A 91 -0.33 13.83 3.17
N LEU A 92 -0.23 13.78 4.50
CA LEU A 92 -1.20 14.42 5.39
C LEU A 92 -1.19 15.95 5.20
N ALA A 93 -0.02 16.56 5.01
CA ALA A 93 0.06 17.98 4.68
C ALA A 93 -0.69 18.32 3.38
N GLU A 94 -0.54 17.50 2.33
CA GLU A 94 -1.29 17.68 1.08
C GLU A 94 -2.80 17.47 1.28
N LEU A 95 -3.20 16.45 2.05
CA LEU A 95 -4.61 16.19 2.36
C LEU A 95 -5.27 17.36 3.12
N VAL A 96 -4.59 17.97 4.09
CA VAL A 96 -5.13 19.14 4.83
C VAL A 96 -5.40 20.33 3.90
N LEU A 97 -4.64 20.45 2.81
CA LEU A 97 -4.78 21.54 1.85
C LEU A 97 -5.90 21.30 0.81
N LEU A 98 -6.50 20.10 0.77
CA LEU A 98 -7.64 19.84 -0.09
C LEU A 98 -8.88 20.62 0.38
N LYS A 99 -9.51 21.31 -0.57
CA LYS A 99 -10.68 22.18 -0.31
C LYS A 99 -11.99 21.38 -0.21
N ASP A 100 -12.10 20.30 -0.97
CA ASP A 100 -13.35 19.55 -1.14
C ASP A 100 -13.48 18.36 -0.16
N LEU A 101 -12.97 18.51 1.07
CA LEU A 101 -13.16 17.53 2.12
C LEU A 101 -14.49 17.77 2.84
N CYS A 102 -15.27 16.71 3.03
CA CYS A 102 -16.59 16.81 3.65
C CYS A 102 -16.52 17.22 5.13
N GLY A 103 -17.57 17.94 5.57
CA GLY A 103 -17.91 18.11 6.97
C GLY A 103 -18.15 19.57 7.40
N PHE A 104 -18.53 19.75 8.65
CA PHE A 104 -18.97 21.02 9.23
C PHE A 104 -18.14 21.35 10.48
N CYS A 105 -17.54 22.54 10.53
CA CYS A 105 -16.75 23.04 11.66
C CYS A 105 -15.72 22.02 12.20
N CYS A 106 -15.65 21.80 13.52
CA CYS A 106 -14.72 20.86 14.17
C CYS A 106 -14.98 19.37 13.88
N PHE A 107 -16.06 19.04 13.16
CA PHE A 107 -16.34 17.68 12.66
C PHE A 107 -16.03 17.55 11.17
N SER A 108 -15.22 18.47 10.61
CA SER A 108 -14.70 18.35 9.26
C SER A 108 -13.64 17.27 9.16
N MET A 109 -13.66 16.48 8.08
CA MET A 109 -12.57 15.54 7.76
C MET A 109 -11.23 16.27 7.70
N ARG A 110 -11.20 17.52 7.22
CA ARG A 110 -9.98 18.34 7.21
C ARG A 110 -9.45 18.62 8.62
N PHE A 111 -10.33 18.85 9.59
CA PHE A 111 -9.93 19.03 10.99
C PHE A 111 -9.36 17.73 11.57
N VAL A 112 -10.00 16.59 11.30
CA VAL A 112 -9.50 15.27 11.74
C VAL A 112 -8.11 14.99 11.17
N VAL A 113 -7.90 15.22 9.86
CA VAL A 113 -6.59 15.05 9.21
C VAL A 113 -5.55 16.00 9.79
N PHE A 114 -5.94 17.24 10.10
CA PHE A 114 -5.04 18.21 10.76
C PHE A 114 -4.60 17.73 12.15
N ILE A 115 -5.55 17.22 12.97
CA ILE A 115 -5.23 16.65 14.28
C ILE A 115 -4.33 15.42 14.14
N ASP A 116 -4.53 14.58 13.12
CA ASP A 116 -3.69 13.42 12.85
C ASP A 116 -2.25 13.80 12.43
N LEU A 117 -2.11 14.81 11.56
CA LEU A 117 -0.81 15.39 11.19
C LEU A 117 -0.09 15.94 12.43
N PHE A 118 -0.79 16.76 13.22
CA PHE A 118 -0.22 17.33 14.43
C PHE A 118 0.16 16.25 15.44
N GLY A 119 -0.72 15.27 15.66
CA GLY A 119 -0.51 14.11 16.52
C GLY A 119 0.74 13.31 16.13
N THR A 120 0.94 13.08 14.82
CA THR A 120 2.12 12.39 14.29
C THR A 120 3.41 13.15 14.59
N VAL A 121 3.40 14.49 14.48
CA VAL A 121 4.58 15.33 14.73
C VAL A 121 4.91 15.43 16.22
N ILE A 122 3.90 15.55 17.10
CA ILE A 122 4.13 15.72 18.54
C ILE A 122 4.42 14.40 19.29
N LEU A 123 4.27 13.25 18.64
CA LEU A 123 4.38 11.93 19.27
C LEU A 123 5.65 11.75 20.14
N PRO A 124 6.85 12.18 19.71
CA PRO A 124 8.06 12.10 20.55
C PRO A 124 7.98 12.98 21.80
N ALA A 125 7.38 14.17 21.67
CA ALA A 125 7.18 15.07 22.81
C ALA A 125 6.16 14.48 23.80
N THR A 126 5.10 13.83 23.30
CA THR A 126 4.14 13.10 24.13
C THR A 126 4.81 11.98 24.92
N PHE A 127 5.74 11.24 24.31
CA PHE A 127 6.54 10.24 25.02
C PHE A 127 7.39 10.86 26.15
N CYS A 128 8.11 11.96 25.88
CA CYS A 128 8.86 12.67 26.92
C CYS A 128 7.96 13.14 28.08
N TYR A 129 6.77 13.64 27.76
CA TYR A 129 5.80 14.04 28.77
C TYR A 129 5.29 12.85 29.60
N LEU A 130 5.08 11.68 28.98
CA LEU A 130 4.73 10.47 29.69
C LEU A 130 5.83 10.04 30.69
N VAL A 131 7.09 10.09 30.27
CA VAL A 131 8.24 9.81 31.16
C VAL A 131 8.27 10.80 32.32
N TYR A 132 8.07 12.09 32.05
CA TYR A 132 7.97 13.12 33.08
C TYR A 132 6.85 12.83 34.10
N LEU A 133 5.67 12.43 33.64
CA LEU A 133 4.56 12.06 34.53
C LEU A 133 4.90 10.86 35.42
N ILE A 134 5.54 9.83 34.87
CA ILE A 134 5.96 8.65 35.62
C ILE A 134 6.95 9.06 36.73
N VAL A 135 7.98 9.83 36.39
CA VAL A 135 8.96 10.32 37.37
C VAL A 135 8.28 11.14 38.46
N ARG A 136 7.41 12.08 38.09
CA ARG A 136 6.70 12.94 39.04
C ARG A 136 5.84 12.15 40.02
N VAL A 137 5.15 11.10 39.55
CA VAL A 137 4.34 10.22 40.40
C VAL A 137 5.23 9.38 41.30
N ALA A 138 6.34 8.84 40.79
CA ALA A 138 7.26 8.00 41.53
C ALA A 138 8.03 8.76 42.63
N THR A 139 8.39 10.03 42.39
CA THR A 139 9.10 10.86 43.37
C THR A 139 8.17 11.50 44.40
N HIS A 140 6.85 11.39 44.24
CA HIS A 140 5.85 12.06 45.08
C HIS A 140 6.05 13.59 45.21
N THR A 141 6.76 14.21 44.28
CA THR A 141 7.07 15.64 44.30
C THR A 141 6.01 16.42 43.50
N GLY A 142 5.15 17.16 44.20
CA GLY A 142 4.18 18.09 43.62
C GLY A 142 2.76 17.54 43.48
N GLN A 143 1.88 18.29 42.82
CA GLN A 143 0.47 17.94 42.66
C GLN A 143 0.31 16.68 41.80
N PHE A 144 -0.45 15.70 42.29
CA PHE A 144 -0.73 14.46 41.56
C PHE A 144 -1.49 14.76 40.24
N PRO A 145 -0.99 14.29 39.07
CA PRO A 145 -1.60 14.56 37.77
C PRO A 145 -2.84 13.68 37.52
N LEU A 146 -3.87 13.87 38.33
CA LEU A 146 -5.08 13.04 38.36
C LEU A 146 -5.79 12.95 37.00
N ILE A 147 -5.95 14.08 36.31
CA ILE A 147 -6.62 14.15 35.00
C ILE A 147 -5.89 13.28 33.96
N SER A 148 -4.57 13.39 33.88
CA SER A 148 -3.76 12.64 32.91
C SER A 148 -3.82 11.14 33.17
N VAL A 149 -3.76 10.73 34.45
CA VAL A 149 -3.87 9.31 34.84
C VAL A 149 -5.25 8.76 34.48
N ILE A 150 -6.32 9.50 34.77
CA ILE A 150 -7.69 9.10 34.40
C ILE A 150 -7.83 8.95 32.88
N LEU A 151 -7.28 9.88 32.09
CA LEU A 151 -7.33 9.80 30.62
C LEU A 151 -6.60 8.56 30.09
N ILE A 152 -5.38 8.29 30.58
CA ILE A 152 -4.62 7.10 30.19
C ILE A 152 -5.37 5.82 30.57
N ALA A 153 -5.90 5.76 31.80
CA ALA A 153 -6.68 4.63 32.29
C ALA A 153 -7.97 4.43 31.48
N ALA A 154 -8.66 5.51 31.10
CA ALA A 154 -9.86 5.42 30.27
C ALA A 154 -9.54 4.88 28.87
N VAL A 155 -8.48 5.37 28.21
CA VAL A 155 -8.12 4.96 26.85
C VAL A 155 -7.66 3.50 26.80
N TYR A 156 -6.69 3.13 27.64
CA TYR A 156 -6.16 1.75 27.64
C TYR A 156 -7.10 0.76 28.37
N GLY A 157 -7.79 1.22 29.41
CA GLY A 157 -8.78 0.42 30.13
C GLY A 157 -9.97 0.06 29.24
N LEU A 158 -10.46 0.99 28.42
CA LEU A 158 -11.51 0.70 27.44
C LEU A 158 -11.07 -0.36 26.43
N GLN A 159 -9.83 -0.27 25.93
CA GLN A 159 -9.29 -1.29 25.02
C GLN A 159 -9.22 -2.67 25.69
N ALA A 160 -8.73 -2.74 26.93
CA ALA A 160 -8.67 -3.98 27.69
C ALA A 160 -10.07 -4.57 27.94
N ILE A 161 -11.06 -3.74 28.30
CA ILE A 161 -12.46 -4.16 28.46
C ILE A 161 -13.00 -4.77 27.16
N ILE A 162 -12.77 -4.12 26.01
CA ILE A 162 -13.21 -4.64 24.70
C ILE A 162 -12.63 -6.03 24.42
N PHE A 163 -11.35 -6.26 24.71
CA PHE A 163 -10.71 -7.56 24.51
C PHE A 163 -11.27 -8.66 25.42
N ILE A 164 -11.58 -8.31 26.68
CA ILE A 164 -12.21 -9.23 27.64
C ILE A 164 -13.62 -9.60 27.17
N VAL A 165 -14.43 -8.61 26.77
CA VAL A 165 -15.80 -8.85 26.28
C VAL A 165 -15.80 -9.73 25.03
N LYS A 166 -14.85 -9.52 24.11
CA LYS A 166 -14.68 -10.36 22.92
C LYS A 166 -14.02 -11.72 23.21
N ARG A 167 -13.63 -12.01 24.45
CA ARG A 167 -12.91 -13.23 24.89
C ARG A 167 -11.62 -13.50 24.10
N GLN A 168 -10.96 -12.46 23.60
CA GLN A 168 -9.73 -12.56 22.82
C GLN A 168 -8.51 -12.31 23.70
N TRP A 169 -8.27 -13.22 24.66
CA TRP A 169 -7.23 -13.10 25.68
C TRP A 169 -5.81 -12.90 25.12
N GLN A 170 -5.54 -13.42 23.92
CA GLN A 170 -4.30 -13.18 23.18
C GLN A 170 -3.96 -11.68 23.02
N HIS A 171 -4.95 -10.81 22.84
CA HIS A 171 -4.72 -9.37 22.67
C HIS A 171 -4.27 -8.69 23.95
N ILE A 172 -4.62 -9.24 25.13
CA ILE A 172 -4.14 -8.73 26.42
C ILE A 172 -2.64 -9.02 26.56
N GLY A 173 -2.18 -10.21 26.16
CA GLY A 173 -0.74 -10.53 26.11
C GLY A 173 0.01 -9.60 25.16
N TRP A 174 -0.53 -9.38 23.95
CA TRP A 174 0.05 -8.45 22.99
C TRP A 174 0.05 -6.99 23.45
N MET A 175 -0.92 -6.59 24.28
CA MET A 175 -0.98 -5.24 24.86
C MET A 175 0.23 -4.96 25.77
N ILE A 176 0.71 -5.96 26.53
CA ILE A 176 1.91 -5.80 27.36
C ILE A 176 3.15 -5.59 26.48
N ILE A 177 3.31 -6.41 25.44
CA ILE A 177 4.40 -6.28 24.47
C ILE A 177 4.35 -4.90 23.79
N TYR A 178 3.15 -4.45 23.42
CA TYR A 178 2.94 -3.12 22.84
C TYR A 178 3.39 -2.00 23.78
N LEU A 179 3.03 -2.07 25.07
CA LEU A 179 3.45 -1.07 26.06
C LEU A 179 4.98 -1.04 26.23
N LEU A 180 5.64 -2.20 26.22
CA LEU A 180 7.11 -2.28 26.28
C LEU A 180 7.77 -1.73 25.01
N ALA A 181 7.13 -1.91 23.85
CA ALA A 181 7.62 -1.39 22.57
C ALA A 181 7.30 0.11 22.37
N TYR A 182 6.42 0.70 23.18
CA TYR A 182 5.97 2.09 23.05
C TYR A 182 7.12 3.12 22.94
N PRO A 183 8.21 3.05 23.75
CA PRO A 183 9.36 3.96 23.59
C PRO A 183 9.99 3.91 22.19
N ILE A 184 10.05 2.72 21.60
CA ILE A 184 10.61 2.55 20.26
C ILE A 184 9.69 3.21 19.23
N TRP A 185 8.39 2.91 19.30
CA TRP A 185 7.41 3.38 18.31
C TRP A 185 7.10 4.87 18.40
N SER A 186 7.07 5.43 19.61
CA SER A 186 6.66 6.82 19.83
C SER A 186 7.82 7.80 19.90
N PHE A 187 9.05 7.34 20.14
CA PHE A 187 10.21 8.22 20.28
C PHE A 187 11.34 7.88 19.30
N VAL A 188 11.88 6.65 19.36
CA VAL A 188 13.07 6.27 18.57
C VAL A 188 12.79 6.34 17.07
N LEU A 189 11.73 5.68 16.59
CA LEU A 189 11.42 5.63 15.16
C LEU A 189 11.08 7.01 14.58
N PRO A 190 10.22 7.85 15.19
CA PRO A 190 9.93 9.17 14.63
C PRO A 190 11.14 10.09 14.65
N ILE A 191 11.93 10.13 15.74
CA ILE A 191 13.14 10.98 15.79
C ILE A 191 14.15 10.56 14.72
N TYR A 192 14.40 9.26 14.57
CA TYR A 192 15.26 8.77 13.50
C TYR A 192 14.74 9.17 12.12
N SER A 193 13.42 9.10 11.92
CA SER A 193 12.78 9.46 10.65
C SER A 193 12.95 10.94 10.31
N PHE A 194 12.74 11.82 11.29
CA PHE A 194 12.95 13.26 11.16
C PHE A 194 14.43 13.62 10.96
N TRP A 195 15.34 12.94 11.65
CA TRP A 195 16.77 13.14 11.48
C TRP A 195 17.29 12.72 10.09
N LYS A 196 16.62 11.74 9.47
CA LYS A 196 16.95 11.20 8.15
C LYS A 196 15.86 11.48 7.12
N GLN A 197 15.27 12.67 7.17
CA GLN A 197 14.17 13.04 6.27
C GLN A 197 14.61 13.16 4.81
N ASP A 198 15.89 13.41 4.57
CA ASP A 198 16.56 13.55 3.28
C ASP A 198 17.13 12.23 2.71
N ASP A 199 16.97 11.11 3.41
CA ASP A 199 17.50 9.81 2.97
C ASP A 199 16.53 9.04 2.05
N PHE A 200 16.76 9.15 0.74
CA PHE A 200 16.00 8.52 -0.33
C PHE A 200 16.60 7.18 -0.82
N SER A 201 17.46 6.52 -0.05
CA SER A 201 18.13 5.27 -0.45
C SER A 201 17.22 4.03 -0.60
N TRP A 202 15.93 4.14 -0.29
CA TRP A 202 14.99 3.00 -0.35
C TRP A 202 14.54 2.70 -1.78
N GLY A 203 14.56 1.42 -2.17
CA GLY A 203 14.06 0.98 -3.48
C GLY A 203 15.07 1.07 -4.63
N ASN A 204 16.28 1.58 -4.39
CA ASN A 204 17.36 1.57 -5.37
C ASN A 204 17.93 0.15 -5.53
N THR A 205 17.22 -0.72 -6.25
CA THR A 205 17.64 -2.08 -6.62
C THR A 205 18.81 -2.11 -7.62
N ARG A 206 19.33 -0.94 -8.02
CA ARG A 206 20.42 -0.80 -9.00
C ARG A 206 21.47 0.22 -8.56
N VAL A 207 21.94 0.14 -7.32
CA VAL A 207 23.21 0.81 -6.99
C VAL A 207 24.33 -0.11 -7.45
N VAL A 208 24.83 0.11 -8.67
CA VAL A 208 26.04 -0.58 -9.14
C VAL A 208 27.20 -0.01 -8.33
N ILE A 209 27.71 -0.79 -7.38
CA ILE A 209 28.91 -0.44 -6.62
C ILE A 209 30.07 -0.45 -7.62
N GLY A 210 30.54 0.73 -8.01
CA GLY A 210 31.77 0.86 -8.77
C GLY A 210 32.96 0.31 -7.97
N GLU A 211 33.94 -0.23 -8.67
CA GLU A 211 35.11 -0.99 -8.19
C GLU A 211 36.07 -0.23 -7.22
N LYS A 212 35.68 0.95 -6.69
CA LYS A 212 36.49 1.76 -5.77
C LYS A 212 35.69 2.38 -4.62
N GLY A 213 34.78 1.63 -3.99
CA GLY A 213 34.23 1.95 -2.66
C GLY A 213 33.44 3.26 -2.52
N MET A 214 33.33 4.08 -3.57
CA MET A 214 32.50 5.27 -3.59
C MET A 214 31.11 4.88 -4.07
N LYS A 215 30.12 5.05 -3.20
CA LYS A 215 28.70 5.00 -3.54
C LYS A 215 28.38 6.18 -4.46
N LYS A 216 28.74 6.08 -5.73
CA LYS A 216 28.20 6.95 -6.77
C LYS A 216 26.82 6.40 -7.10
N VAL A 217 25.77 7.13 -6.73
CA VAL A 217 24.46 6.93 -7.33
C VAL A 217 24.67 7.28 -8.79
N VAL A 218 24.93 6.27 -9.61
CA VAL A 218 24.81 6.39 -11.06
C VAL A 218 23.30 6.49 -11.29
N ALA A 219 22.76 7.70 -11.17
CA ALA A 219 21.74 8.09 -12.11
C ALA A 219 22.37 7.77 -13.46
N SER A 220 21.87 6.73 -14.13
CA SER A 220 22.18 6.51 -15.53
C SER A 220 22.13 7.87 -16.19
N ASP A 221 23.24 8.32 -16.79
CA ASP A 221 23.24 9.53 -17.60
C ASP A 221 21.97 9.49 -18.45
N ASP A 222 21.05 10.43 -18.17
CA ASP A 222 19.70 10.43 -18.70
C ASP A 222 19.81 10.49 -20.22
N GLU A 223 19.70 9.35 -20.91
CA GLU A 223 19.31 9.38 -22.30
C GLU A 223 17.98 10.14 -22.33
N PRO A 224 17.89 11.27 -23.06
CA PRO A 224 16.67 12.06 -23.09
C PRO A 224 15.54 11.14 -23.56
N PHE A 225 14.57 10.92 -22.67
CA PHE A 225 13.45 10.03 -22.91
C PHE A 225 12.81 10.36 -24.26
N ASN A 226 12.88 9.42 -25.21
CA ASN A 226 12.27 9.59 -26.52
C ASN A 226 10.83 9.06 -26.47
N PRO A 227 9.79 9.92 -26.53
CA PRO A 227 8.39 9.46 -26.45
C PRO A 227 8.01 8.50 -27.58
N ARG A 228 8.72 8.53 -28.72
CA ARG A 228 8.50 7.62 -29.85
C ARG A 228 8.97 6.19 -29.60
N SER A 229 9.72 5.95 -28.53
CA SER A 229 10.11 4.59 -28.11
C SER A 229 8.94 3.80 -27.51
N ILE A 230 7.86 4.48 -27.09
CA ILE A 230 6.67 3.84 -26.56
C ILE A 230 5.78 3.38 -27.73
N PRO A 231 5.57 2.06 -27.92
CA PRO A 231 4.60 1.58 -28.90
C PRO A 231 3.19 2.01 -28.46
N LEU A 232 2.50 2.77 -29.30
CA LEU A 232 1.12 3.18 -29.07
C LEU A 232 0.16 2.20 -29.77
N GLN A 233 -0.79 1.65 -29.02
CA GLN A 233 -1.84 0.78 -29.54
C GLN A 233 -3.18 1.20 -28.94
N ARG A 234 -4.25 1.21 -29.75
CA ARG A 234 -5.60 1.45 -29.21
C ARG A 234 -6.01 0.25 -28.36
N TRP A 235 -6.70 0.52 -27.25
CA TRP A 235 -7.21 -0.53 -26.37
C TRP A 235 -8.05 -1.58 -27.12
N ASP A 236 -8.87 -1.15 -28.08
CA ASP A 236 -9.73 -2.07 -28.83
C ASP A 236 -8.92 -3.04 -29.70
N ASP A 237 -7.83 -2.58 -30.33
CA ASP A 237 -6.96 -3.43 -31.16
C ASP A 237 -6.17 -4.43 -30.31
N TYR A 238 -5.65 -3.98 -29.16
CA TYR A 238 -4.97 -4.85 -28.19
C TYR A 238 -5.91 -5.91 -27.62
N ALA A 239 -7.14 -5.50 -27.28
CA ALA A 239 -8.15 -6.43 -26.77
C ALA A 239 -8.55 -7.48 -27.81
N THR A 240 -8.63 -7.14 -29.11
CA THR A 240 -8.88 -8.11 -30.18
C THR A 240 -7.73 -9.09 -30.37
N GLN A 241 -6.48 -8.62 -30.35
CA GLN A 241 -5.32 -9.51 -30.49
C GLN A 241 -5.18 -10.50 -29.32
N HIS A 242 -5.65 -10.11 -28.14
CA HIS A 242 -5.51 -10.89 -26.91
C HIS A 242 -6.84 -11.45 -26.36
N ASN A 243 -7.93 -11.42 -27.14
CA ASN A 243 -9.27 -11.87 -26.74
C ASN A 243 -9.71 -11.36 -25.34
N LEU A 244 -9.50 -10.07 -25.05
CA LEU A 244 -9.81 -9.47 -23.75
C LEU A 244 -11.21 -8.83 -23.71
N PRO A 245 -11.95 -8.94 -22.59
CA PRO A 245 -13.29 -8.35 -22.45
C PRO A 245 -13.28 -6.82 -22.31
N GLY A 246 -14.38 -6.17 -22.71
CA GLY A 246 -14.63 -4.74 -22.48
C GLY A 246 -14.35 -3.78 -23.66
N ARG A 247 -14.59 -4.24 -24.88
CA ARG A 247 -14.55 -3.45 -26.13
C ARG A 247 -15.63 -2.36 -26.11
N ARG A 248 -15.29 -1.12 -26.48
CA ARG A 248 -16.31 -0.05 -26.59
C ARG A 248 -16.90 -0.09 -28.00
N GLY A 249 -18.20 -0.38 -28.11
CA GLY A 249 -18.96 -0.19 -29.35
C GLY A 249 -19.30 -1.43 -30.17
N LEU A 250 -19.14 -2.65 -29.62
CA LEU A 250 -19.81 -3.82 -30.18
C LEU A 250 -20.90 -4.27 -29.22
N ALA A 251 -22.14 -4.25 -29.70
CA ALA A 251 -23.14 -5.18 -29.20
C ALA A 251 -22.51 -6.57 -29.29
N GLN A 252 -22.53 -7.29 -28.18
CA GLN A 252 -22.17 -8.70 -28.14
C GLN A 252 -23.00 -9.36 -29.26
N GLU A 253 -22.34 -9.76 -30.36
CA GLU A 253 -23.00 -10.63 -31.33
C GLU A 253 -23.41 -11.85 -30.53
N LYS A 254 -24.73 -12.04 -30.39
CA LYS A 254 -25.28 -13.25 -29.80
C LYS A 254 -24.69 -14.39 -30.61
N ASP A 255 -23.81 -15.17 -29.98
CA ASP A 255 -23.34 -16.43 -30.55
C ASP A 255 -24.58 -17.28 -30.85
N MET A 256 -24.92 -17.34 -32.14
CA MET A 256 -25.97 -18.19 -32.66
C MET A 256 -25.42 -19.61 -32.70
N TYR A 257 -25.69 -20.39 -31.66
CA TYR A 257 -25.47 -21.84 -31.74
C TYR A 257 -26.47 -22.44 -32.72
N PHE A 258 -25.97 -23.18 -33.71
CA PHE A 258 -26.78 -24.06 -34.54
C PHE A 258 -27.32 -25.19 -33.68
N ALA A 259 -28.59 -25.11 -33.26
CA ALA A 259 -29.31 -26.28 -32.78
C ALA A 259 -29.53 -27.23 -33.95
N GLN A 260 -29.31 -28.51 -33.72
CA GLN A 260 -29.52 -29.62 -34.66
C GLN A 260 -31.01 -29.86 -34.93
N ASP A 261 -31.79 -28.82 -35.23
CA ASP A 261 -33.15 -28.95 -35.75
C ASP A 261 -33.68 -27.59 -36.27
N GLY A 262 -33.02 -27.03 -37.30
CA GLY A 262 -33.60 -26.15 -38.33
C GLY A 262 -34.48 -24.94 -37.98
N MET A 263 -34.65 -24.50 -36.74
CA MET A 263 -35.63 -23.46 -36.37
C MET A 263 -34.98 -22.29 -35.60
N LEU A 264 -35.17 -21.08 -36.14
CA LEU A 264 -34.79 -19.80 -35.52
C LEU A 264 -35.87 -19.37 -34.51
N ALA A 265 -35.53 -19.30 -33.23
CA ALA A 265 -36.38 -18.68 -32.21
C ALA A 265 -35.68 -17.46 -31.58
N PRO A 266 -36.29 -16.25 -31.62
CA PRO A 266 -35.77 -15.11 -30.91
C PRO A 266 -36.19 -15.21 -29.45
N GLN A 267 -35.26 -15.49 -28.53
CA GLN A 267 -35.60 -15.45 -27.11
C GLN A 267 -35.66 -13.99 -26.63
N GLY A 268 -36.88 -13.58 -26.29
CA GLY A 268 -37.20 -12.32 -25.63
C GLY A 268 -36.74 -12.27 -24.18
N THR A 269 -36.54 -11.03 -23.71
CA THR A 269 -36.70 -10.55 -22.33
C THR A 269 -36.32 -11.52 -21.20
N GLY A 270 -35.06 -11.45 -20.78
CA GLY A 270 -34.58 -11.99 -19.50
C GLY A 270 -33.41 -11.16 -19.01
N THR A 271 -33.69 -10.24 -18.07
CA THR A 271 -32.68 -9.57 -17.25
C THR A 271 -31.90 -10.62 -16.46
N GLY A 272 -30.68 -10.91 -16.89
CA GLY A 272 -29.72 -11.73 -16.18
C GLY A 272 -28.34 -11.38 -16.72
N TYR A 273 -27.81 -10.24 -16.28
CA TYR A 273 -26.40 -9.94 -16.47
C TYR A 273 -25.60 -11.01 -15.72
N GLU A 274 -25.10 -12.01 -16.43
CA GLU A 274 -24.17 -12.99 -15.87
C GLU A 274 -22.82 -12.28 -15.69
N MET A 275 -22.61 -11.77 -14.48
CA MET A 275 -21.41 -11.08 -14.02
C MET A 275 -20.33 -12.07 -13.53
N ASP A 276 -20.32 -13.31 -14.05
CA ASP A 276 -19.49 -14.40 -13.52
C ASP A 276 -18.12 -14.55 -14.22
N ASP A 277 -17.89 -13.93 -15.37
CA ASP A 277 -16.64 -14.12 -16.13
C ASP A 277 -15.46 -13.20 -15.72
N MET A 278 -15.56 -12.51 -14.58
CA MET A 278 -14.45 -11.72 -14.02
C MET A 278 -13.87 -12.32 -12.74
N HIS A 279 -13.63 -13.64 -12.74
CA HIS A 279 -12.81 -14.26 -11.70
C HIS A 279 -11.32 -13.91 -11.90
N SER A 280 -10.75 -13.19 -10.94
CA SER A 280 -9.30 -13.04 -10.85
C SER A 280 -8.67 -14.41 -10.57
N THR A 281 -7.73 -14.84 -11.41
CA THR A 281 -6.98 -16.10 -11.27
C THR A 281 -6.05 -16.14 -10.04
N TYR A 282 -6.02 -15.07 -9.24
CA TYR A 282 -5.38 -15.07 -7.93
C TYR A 282 -6.33 -15.74 -6.94
N SER A 283 -6.09 -17.03 -6.74
CA SER A 283 -6.66 -17.85 -5.69
C SER A 283 -6.65 -17.10 -4.35
N SER A 284 -7.83 -16.89 -3.75
CA SER A 284 -8.04 -16.38 -2.40
C SER A 284 -7.82 -17.45 -1.32
N VAL A 285 -7.18 -18.57 -1.66
CA VAL A 285 -6.93 -19.66 -0.71
C VAL A 285 -6.03 -19.14 0.41
N LYS A 286 -6.59 -19.17 1.63
CA LYS A 286 -5.87 -18.87 2.87
C LYS A 286 -4.71 -19.87 2.99
N PRO A 287 -3.42 -19.46 2.96
CA PRO A 287 -2.39 -20.33 3.48
C PRO A 287 -2.68 -20.53 4.96
N ALA A 288 -2.58 -21.78 5.44
CA ALA A 288 -2.72 -22.07 6.85
C ALA A 288 -1.77 -21.16 7.64
N SER A 289 -2.33 -20.25 8.44
CA SER A 289 -1.55 -19.38 9.32
C SER A 289 -0.61 -20.24 10.15
N THR A 290 0.67 -19.88 10.22
CA THR A 290 1.64 -20.44 11.15
C THR A 290 1.32 -19.99 12.59
N ILE A 291 0.15 -20.38 13.09
CA ILE A 291 -0.22 -20.27 14.50
C ILE A 291 -0.15 -21.69 15.06
N LEU A 292 1.06 -22.04 15.50
CA LEU A 292 1.34 -22.87 16.67
C LEU A 292 0.23 -23.86 17.08
N THR A 293 -0.01 -24.88 16.26
CA THR A 293 -0.83 -26.03 16.63
C THR A 293 -0.11 -27.31 16.22
N GLY A 294 0.51 -27.96 17.21
CA GLY A 294 0.95 -29.36 17.13
C GLY A 294 2.31 -29.59 16.47
N PHE A 295 3.30 -29.94 17.28
CA PHE A 295 4.42 -30.77 16.83
C PHE A 295 3.87 -32.08 16.26
N LEU A 296 3.78 -32.19 14.94
CA LEU A 296 3.65 -33.48 14.26
C LEU A 296 4.76 -33.60 13.23
N MET A 297 5.65 -34.54 13.52
CA MET A 297 6.70 -35.08 12.66
C MET A 297 6.16 -35.46 11.27
N GLY A 298 6.91 -35.15 10.20
CA GLY A 298 6.95 -36.03 9.03
C GLY A 298 6.52 -35.50 7.65
N GLN A 299 6.57 -34.21 7.33
CA GLN A 299 6.40 -33.74 5.94
C GLN A 299 7.47 -32.69 5.58
N PRO A 300 8.18 -32.81 4.45
CA PRO A 300 9.17 -31.82 4.05
C PRO A 300 8.46 -30.51 3.73
N GLN A 301 8.87 -29.44 4.43
CA GLN A 301 8.38 -28.09 4.18
C GLN A 301 8.58 -27.71 2.71
N GLN A 302 7.48 -27.49 1.99
CA GLN A 302 7.54 -26.75 0.74
C GLN A 302 7.77 -25.28 1.06
N GLN A 303 9.04 -24.89 1.07
CA GLN A 303 9.46 -23.50 0.95
C GLN A 303 8.87 -22.95 -0.35
N TYR A 304 7.86 -22.08 -0.24
CA TYR A 304 7.35 -21.35 -1.39
C TYR A 304 8.42 -20.35 -1.84
N ARG A 305 9.17 -20.70 -2.89
CA ARG A 305 9.97 -19.75 -3.65
C ARG A 305 9.07 -19.11 -4.70
N PRO A 306 9.09 -17.78 -4.87
CA PRO A 306 8.44 -17.18 -6.02
C PRO A 306 9.06 -17.78 -7.30
N PRO A 307 8.26 -18.00 -8.38
CA PRO A 307 8.81 -18.50 -9.63
C PRO A 307 9.92 -17.58 -10.12
N MET A 308 11.13 -18.13 -10.28
CA MET A 308 12.23 -17.41 -10.91
C MET A 308 11.92 -17.28 -12.40
N GLY A 309 11.49 -16.09 -12.80
CA GLY A 309 11.22 -15.76 -14.20
C GLY A 309 9.76 -15.40 -14.44
N SER A 310 9.44 -14.13 -14.30
CA SER A 310 8.37 -13.55 -15.12
C SER A 310 8.86 -13.56 -16.58
N PRO A 311 8.05 -13.98 -17.56
CA PRO A 311 8.42 -13.86 -18.97
C PRO A 311 8.62 -12.38 -19.30
N SER A 312 9.87 -11.99 -19.53
CA SER A 312 10.17 -10.67 -20.09
C SER A 312 9.54 -10.59 -21.49
N PRO A 313 8.81 -9.52 -21.84
CA PRO A 313 8.20 -9.36 -23.17
C PRO A 313 9.23 -9.21 -24.30
N TYR A 314 10.53 -9.30 -24.01
CA TYR A 314 11.64 -9.22 -24.97
C TYR A 314 12.29 -10.57 -25.29
N ALA A 315 11.70 -11.70 -24.90
CA ALA A 315 12.26 -13.03 -25.10
C ALA A 315 12.45 -13.45 -26.59
N GLY A 316 11.97 -12.66 -27.55
CA GLY A 316 12.12 -12.91 -29.00
C GLY A 316 13.44 -12.43 -29.63
N LEU A 317 14.34 -11.77 -28.89
CA LEU A 317 15.56 -11.17 -29.45
C LEU A 317 16.82 -11.46 -28.60
N ASN A 318 17.18 -12.74 -28.44
CA ASN A 318 18.59 -13.19 -28.41
C ASN A 318 18.66 -14.71 -28.23
N ASN A 319 18.90 -15.43 -29.32
CA ASN A 319 19.49 -16.76 -29.23
C ASN A 319 20.97 -16.62 -28.88
N ASN A 320 21.45 -17.54 -28.02
CA ASN A 320 22.82 -17.71 -27.54
C ASN A 320 23.24 -16.87 -26.33
N ARG A 321 22.93 -17.38 -25.13
CA ARG A 321 23.86 -17.54 -24.00
C ARG A 321 23.15 -18.28 -22.86
N ALA A 322 23.28 -19.60 -22.85
CA ALA A 322 22.97 -20.42 -21.68
C ALA A 322 24.19 -20.40 -20.75
N SER A 323 24.02 -19.96 -19.51
CA SER A 323 25.01 -20.13 -18.43
C SER A 323 24.44 -21.06 -17.37
N THR A 324 24.91 -22.31 -17.39
CA THR A 324 24.70 -23.32 -16.35
C THR A 324 25.52 -22.98 -15.10
N PHE A 325 24.88 -22.90 -13.93
CA PHE A 325 25.57 -22.93 -12.64
C PHE A 325 25.54 -24.36 -12.08
N SER A 326 26.73 -24.91 -11.86
CA SER A 326 27.01 -26.18 -11.22
C SER A 326 26.95 -26.07 -9.70
N HIS A 327 26.20 -26.96 -9.05
CA HIS A 327 26.30 -27.22 -7.62
C HIS A 327 27.61 -27.96 -7.30
N ALA A 328 28.34 -27.51 -6.29
CA ALA A 328 29.29 -28.36 -5.57
C ALA A 328 29.20 -28.06 -4.08
N SER A 329 28.88 -29.11 -3.34
CA SER A 329 28.93 -29.25 -1.89
C SER A 329 30.26 -29.91 -1.50
N ALA A 330 30.93 -29.40 -0.47
CA ALA A 330 31.59 -30.15 0.60
C ALA A 330 31.90 -29.17 1.74
#